data_AF-A0A934LVT6-F1
#
_entry.id   AF-A0A934LVT6-F1
#
_cell.length_a   1.000
_cell.length_b   1.000
_cell.length_c   1.000
_cell.angle_alpha   90.00
_cell.angle_beta   90.00
_cell.angle_gamma   90.00
#
_symmetry.space_group_name_H-M   'P 1'
#
loop_
_entity.id
_entity.type
_entity.pdbx_description
1 polymer ?
#
loop_
_entity_poly.entity_id
_entity_poly.type
_entity_poly.pdbx_seq_one_letter_code
_entity_poly.pdbx_strand_id
1 'polypeptide(L)'
;MNLNRLAGVIMVVLGGVLGIIIALWLFTNEGLEGSARILGLGIALLILVAPLIGAGIYLTTFGGQQAQQEQEAGRQRKLLNIVQSRGQVK
;
A
#
# COMPACT_ATOMS: atom_id res chain seq x y z
N MET A 1 13.50 1.81 3.17
CA MET A 1 12.14 1.65 2.64
C MET A 1 11.29 2.77 3.23
N ASN A 2 10.64 3.60 2.41
CA ASN A 2 9.91 4.77 2.92
C ASN A 2 8.62 4.32 3.63
N LEU A 3 8.20 5.03 4.68
CA LEU A 3 7.04 4.68 5.50
C LEU A 3 5.76 4.46 4.67
N ASN A 4 5.55 5.31 3.66
CA ASN A 4 4.40 5.23 2.76
C ASN A 4 4.41 3.96 1.90
N ARG A 5 5.60 3.53 1.47
CA ARG A 5 5.77 2.28 0.72
C ARG A 5 5.58 1.06 1.60
N LEU A 6 6.02 1.12 2.87
CA LEU A 6 5.78 0.06 3.85
C LEU A 6 4.29 -0.08 4.18
N ALA A 7 3.60 1.04 4.41
CA ALA A 7 2.17 1.05 4.69
C ALA A 7 1.34 0.47 3.53
N GLY A 8 1.67 0.83 2.29
CA GLY A 8 1.00 0.26 1.12
C GLY A 8 1.22 -1.26 0.98
N VAL A 9 2.43 -1.76 1.22
CA VAL A 9 2.70 -3.21 1.19
C VAL A 9 1.92 -3.94 2.27
N ILE A 10 1.87 -3.40 3.50
CA ILE A 10 1.10 -3.99 4.61
C ILE A 10 -0.39 -4.08 4.24
N MET A 11 -0.94 -3.05 3.59
CA MET A 11 -2.33 -3.00 3.19
C MET A 11 -2.67 -4.04 2.09
N VAL A 12 -1.76 -4.25 1.13
CA VAL A 12 -1.89 -5.31 0.12
C VAL A 12 -1.83 -6.70 0.78
N VAL A 13 -0.88 -6.92 1.69
CA VAL A 13 -0.73 -8.20 2.39
C VAL A 13 -1.97 -8.50 3.23
N LEU A 14 -2.48 -7.53 3.99
CA LEU A 14 -3.73 -7.67 4.74
C LEU A 14 -4.92 -8.00 3.83
N GLY A 15 -5.03 -7.33 2.69
CA GLY A 15 -6.10 -7.59 1.72
C GLY A 15 -6.03 -9.00 1.14
N GLY A 16 -4.81 -9.47 0.83
CA GLY A 16 -4.58 -10.83 0.37
C GLY A 16 -4.94 -11.88 1.44
N VAL A 17 -4.49 -11.69 2.68
CA VAL A 17 -4.79 -12.61 3.80
C VAL A 17 -6.29 -12.69 4.06
N LEU A 18 -6.99 -11.55 4.11
CA LEU A 18 -8.44 -11.51 4.25
C LEU A 18 -9.15 -12.23 3.09
N GLY A 19 -8.72 -11.99 1.85
CA GLY A 19 -9.28 -12.68 0.68
C GLY A 19 -9.14 -14.20 0.76
N ILE A 20 -7.98 -14.69 1.20
CA ILE A 20 -7.73 -16.12 1.39
C ILE A 20 -8.63 -16.70 2.49
N ILE A 21 -8.76 -16.01 3.63
CA ILE A 21 -9.62 -16.46 4.74
C ILE A 21 -11.08 -16.56 4.29
N ILE A 22 -11.58 -15.55 3.57
CA ILE A 22 -12.95 -15.55 3.07
C ILE A 22 -13.17 -16.69 2.07
N ALA A 23 -12.23 -16.87 1.14
CA ALA A 23 -12.31 -17.96 0.17
C ALA A 23 -12.34 -19.33 0.86
N LEU A 24 -11.42 -19.57 1.81
CA LEU A 24 -11.37 -20.81 2.58
C LEU A 24 -12.68 -21.05 3.32
N TRP A 25 -13.17 -20.04 4.05
CA TRP A 25 -14.41 -20.14 4.82
C TRP A 25 -15.60 -20.52 3.94
N LEU A 26 -15.70 -19.91 2.75
CA LEU A 26 -16.78 -20.19 1.79
C LEU A 26 -16.72 -21.62 1.23
N PHE A 27 -15.52 -22.15 0.99
CA PHE A 27 -15.34 -23.49 0.43
C PHE A 27 -15.49 -24.59 1.48
N THR A 28 -15.17 -24.34 2.75
CA THR A 28 -15.37 -25.29 3.86
C THR A 28 -16.81 -25.40 4.33
N ASN A 29 -17.70 -24.51 3.92
CA ASN A 29 -19.06 -24.46 4.43
C ASN A 29 -20.03 -25.24 3.52
N GLU A 30 -20.38 -26.45 3.95
CA GLU A 30 -21.19 -27.40 3.17
C GLU A 30 -22.67 -26.98 3.04
N GLY A 31 -23.15 -26.10 3.92
CA GLY A 31 -24.53 -25.59 3.92
C GLY A 31 -24.85 -24.55 2.84
N LEU A 32 -23.85 -24.13 2.07
CA LEU A 32 -24.01 -23.13 1.01
C LEU A 32 -24.13 -23.80 -0.36
N GLU A 33 -25.16 -23.41 -1.10
CA GLU A 33 -25.33 -23.80 -2.50
C GLU A 33 -24.16 -23.26 -3.36
N GLY A 34 -23.76 -23.99 -4.40
CA GLY A 34 -22.59 -23.62 -5.22
C GLY A 34 -22.70 -22.24 -5.86
N SER A 35 -23.92 -21.84 -6.24
CA SER A 35 -24.27 -20.50 -6.75
C SER A 35 -24.02 -19.41 -5.69
N ALA A 36 -24.45 -19.64 -4.45
CA ALA A 36 -24.24 -18.73 -3.33
C ALA A 36 -22.76 -18.58 -2.98
N ARG A 37 -21.96 -19.64 -3.12
CA ARG A 37 -20.51 -19.56 -2.94
C ARG A 37 -19.87 -18.65 -3.99
N ILE A 38 -20.14 -18.86 -5.26
CA ILE A 38 -19.52 -18.06 -6.32
C ILE A 38 -19.90 -16.57 -6.20
N LEU A 39 -21.18 -16.28 -5.91
CA LEU A 39 -21.66 -14.92 -5.65
C LEU A 39 -21.02 -14.31 -4.40
N GLY A 40 -20.98 -15.04 -3.28
CA GLY A 40 -20.39 -14.55 -2.03
C GLY A 40 -18.90 -14.24 -2.17
N LEU A 41 -18.15 -15.08 -2.89
CA LEU A 41 -16.74 -14.86 -3.19
C LEU A 41 -16.55 -13.63 -4.09
N GLY A 42 -17.37 -13.51 -5.14
CA GLY A 42 -17.34 -12.35 -6.03
C GLY A 42 -17.58 -11.05 -5.27
N ILE A 43 -18.64 -10.99 -4.47
CA ILE A 43 -19.00 -9.80 -3.68
C ILE A 43 -17.91 -9.46 -2.66
N ALA A 44 -17.41 -10.45 -1.92
CA ALA A 44 -16.37 -10.21 -0.92
C ALA A 44 -15.05 -9.75 -1.56
N LEU A 45 -14.67 -10.31 -2.71
CA LEU A 45 -13.48 -9.86 -3.42
C LEU A 45 -13.66 -8.45 -3.97
N LEU A 46 -14.82 -8.11 -4.55
CA LEU A 46 -15.04 -6.82 -5.19
C LEU A 46 -15.23 -5.68 -4.19
N ILE A 47 -15.96 -5.91 -3.10
CA ILE A 47 -16.32 -4.84 -2.15
C ILE A 47 -15.27 -4.71 -1.05
N LEU A 48 -14.65 -5.81 -0.62
CA LEU A 48 -13.76 -5.83 0.53
C LEU A 48 -12.30 -5.87 0.11
N VAL A 49 -11.93 -6.82 -0.76
CA VAL A 49 -10.52 -7.06 -1.11
C VAL A 49 -10.01 -6.09 -2.17
N ALA A 50 -10.79 -5.81 -3.20
CA ALA A 50 -10.39 -4.94 -4.32
C ALA A 50 -10.05 -3.51 -3.88
N PRO A 51 -10.85 -2.80 -3.05
CA PRO A 51 -10.46 -1.49 -2.56
C PRO A 51 -9.27 -1.55 -1.60
N LEU A 52 -9.12 -2.60 -0.80
CA LEU A 52 -7.98 -2.75 0.12
C LEU A 52 -6.66 -2.92 -0.65
N ILE A 53 -6.65 -3.82 -1.63
CA ILE A 53 -5.49 -4.06 -2.49
C ILE A 53 -5.25 -2.85 -3.39
N GLY A 54 -6.30 -2.27 -3.97
CA GLY A 54 -6.22 -1.08 -4.82
C GLY A 54 -5.63 0.12 -4.08
N ALA A 55 -6.10 0.40 -2.86
CA ALA A 55 -5.55 1.44 -1.99
C ALA A 55 -4.09 1.16 -1.61
N GLY A 56 -3.76 -0.10 -1.30
CA GLY A 56 -2.38 -0.51 -1.03
C GLY A 56 -1.45 -0.26 -2.22
N ILE A 57 -1.84 -0.70 -3.42
CA ILE A 57 -1.07 -0.48 -4.65
C ILE A 57 -0.94 1.03 -4.94
N TYR A 58 -2.02 1.79 -4.81
CA TYR A 58 -2.00 3.24 -4.99
C TYR A 58 -1.01 3.92 -4.03
N LEU A 59 -1.07 3.59 -2.73
CA LEU A 59 -0.14 4.15 -1.74
C LEU A 59 1.32 3.76 -2.01
N THR A 60 1.59 2.52 -2.46
CA THR A 60 2.96 2.13 -2.80
C THR A 60 3.53 2.88 -4.01
N THR A 61 2.70 3.15 -5.02
CA THR A 61 3.12 3.82 -6.25
C THR A 61 3.21 5.33 -6.07
N PHE A 62 2.20 5.96 -5.48
CA PHE A 62 2.18 7.41 -5.21
C PHE A 62 3.16 7.80 -4.09
N GLY A 63 3.27 7.00 -3.03
CA GLY A 63 4.22 7.23 -1.93
C GLY A 63 5.68 7.11 -2.37
N GLY A 64 5.95 6.38 -3.46
CA GLY A 64 7.27 6.31 -4.08
C GLY A 64 7.71 7.64 -4.70
N GLN A 65 6.79 8.37 -5.32
CA GLN A 65 7.09 9.65 -5.98
C GLN A 65 7.40 10.76 -4.97
N GLN A 66 6.61 10.86 -3.90
CA GLN A 66 6.85 11.85 -2.83
C GLN A 66 8.23 11.67 -2.18
N ALA A 67 8.63 10.42 -1.96
CA ALA A 67 9.92 10.14 -1.36
C ALA A 67 11.12 10.48 -2.25
N GLN A 68 10.97 10.44 -3.58
CA GLN A 68 12.01 10.91 -4.50
C GLN A 68 12.17 12.43 -4.40
N GLN A 69 11.05 13.16 -4.36
CA GLN A 69 11.06 14.63 -4.20
C GLN A 69 11.67 15.05 -2.85
N GLU A 70 11.36 14.35 -1.76
CA GLU A 70 11.98 14.61 -0.46
C GLU A 70 13.50 14.38 -0.47
N GLN A 71 13.97 13.34 -1.16
CA GLN A 71 15.41 13.08 -1.29
C GLN A 71 16.13 14.15 -2.13
N GLU A 72 15.48 14.70 -3.14
CA GLU A 72 16.03 15.81 -3.93
C GLU A 72 16.04 17.11 -3.13
N ALA A 73 14.95 17.44 -2.43
CA ALA A 73 14.88 18.58 -1.53
C ALA A 73 15.92 18.48 -0.40
N GLY A 74 16.14 17.29 0.15
CA GLY A 74 17.19 17.05 1.15
C GLY A 74 18.60 17.29 0.60
N ARG A 75 18.88 16.86 -0.64
CA ARG A 75 20.15 17.13 -1.33
C ARG A 75 20.35 18.63 -1.57
N GLN A 76 19.31 19.34 -1.98
CA GLN A 76 19.35 20.79 -2.19
C GLN A 76 19.60 21.54 -0.87
N ARG A 77 18.92 21.17 0.23
CA ARG A 77 19.16 21.75 1.56
C ARG A 77 20.59 21.52 2.04
N LYS A 78 21.16 20.34 1.77
CA LYS A 78 22.56 20.03 2.12
C LYS A 78 23.55 20.90 1.34
N LEU A 79 23.32 21.08 0.03
CA LEU A 79 24.14 21.99 -0.79
C LEU A 79 24.02 23.43 -0.31
N LEU A 80 22.80 23.90 -0.01
CA LEU A 80 22.56 25.25 0.51
C LEU A 80 23.31 25.49 1.83
N ASN A 81 23.26 24.52 2.75
CA ASN A 81 23.99 24.58 4.02
C ASN A 81 25.51 24.64 3.81
N ILE A 82 26.07 23.89 2.87
CA ILE A 82 27.51 23.92 2.55
C ILE A 82 27.92 25.30 2.00
N VAL A 83 27.09 25.89 1.13
CA VAL A 83 27.36 27.23 0.57
C VAL A 83 27.24 28.31 1.64
N GLN A 84 26.20 28.26 2.48
CA GLN A 84 26.04 29.20 3.61
C GLN A 84 27.19 29.12 4.61
N SER A 85 27.61 27.92 4.98
CA SER A 85 28.71 27.74 5.95
C SER A 85 30.06 28.19 5.40
N ARG A 86 30.27 28.22 4.07
CA ARG A 86 31.45 28.85 3.46
C ARG A 86 31.37 30.38 3.38
N GLY A 87 30.16 30.95 3.32
CA GLY A 87 29.95 32.40 3.32
C GLY A 87 29.94 33.06 4.71
N GLN A 88 29.81 32.28 5.78
CA GLN A 88 29.81 32.76 7.17
C GLN A 88 31.19 32.74 7.84
N VAL A 89 32.24 32.30 7.15
CA VAL A 89 33.61 32.37 7.67
C VAL A 89 34.09 33.81 7.53
N LYS A 90 34.07 34.57 8.63
CA LYS A 90 34.77 35.85 8.76
C LYS A 90 36.28 35.64 8.80
#